data_AF-W2LUR0-F1
#
_entry.id   AF-W2LUR0-F1
#
_cell.length_a   1.000
_cell.length_b   1.000
_cell.length_c   1.000
_cell.angle_alpha   90.00
_cell.angle_beta   90.00
_cell.angle_gamma   90.00
#
_symmetry.space_group_name_H-M   'P 1'
#
loop_
_entity.id
_entity.type
_entity.pdbx_description
1 polymer ?
#
loop_
_entity_poly.entity_id
_entity_poly.type
_entity_poly.pdbx_seq_one_letter_code
_entity_poly.pdbx_strand_id
1 'polypeptide(L)'
;MEDGFEEEIDLVDHWKALEVPLFETFRREDELAGRPDIITQQDTDQFVDNELVCYGRDLRQGARWKIVPRFLGRLRDAGRDFAYNQIATINHAIPGRRGAQVLEEIPIDDGINIVGAYNHHHIGHAAVLTIQGTKHLIYDLKEGKPILSAKRWMHFCVRSRSLSRR
;
A
#
# COMPACT_ATOMS: atom_id res chain seq x y z
N MET A 1 17.42 -3.29 -0.37
CA MET A 1 16.20 -3.87 0.24
C MET A 1 16.46 -5.36 0.52
N GLU A 2 16.00 -5.97 1.62
CA GLU A 2 16.32 -7.40 1.95
C GLU A 2 15.47 -8.42 1.20
N ASP A 3 14.42 -7.96 0.53
CA ASP A 3 13.46 -8.77 -0.25
C ASP A 3 13.90 -9.04 -1.70
N GLY A 4 15.07 -8.55 -2.12
CA GLY A 4 15.55 -8.68 -3.50
C GLY A 4 14.77 -7.85 -4.52
N PHE A 5 13.95 -6.87 -4.08
CA PHE A 5 13.10 -6.07 -4.97
C PHE A 5 13.91 -5.25 -6.00
N GLU A 6 15.09 -4.75 -5.61
CA GLU A 6 15.89 -3.82 -6.41
C GLU A 6 16.54 -4.44 -7.68
N GLU A 7 16.58 -5.77 -7.82
CA GLU A 7 17.46 -6.42 -8.80
C GLU A 7 17.05 -6.29 -10.27
N GLU A 8 15.77 -6.15 -10.63
CA GLU A 8 15.39 -5.85 -12.02
C GLU A 8 13.88 -5.59 -12.07
N ILE A 9 13.44 -4.42 -12.53
CA ILE A 9 12.03 -4.03 -12.43
C ILE A 9 11.48 -3.93 -13.85
N ASP A 10 10.36 -4.58 -14.16
CA ASP A 10 9.74 -4.59 -15.50
C ASP A 10 8.20 -4.53 -15.46
N LEU A 11 7.54 -4.27 -16.59
CA LEU A 11 6.09 -3.97 -16.75
C LEU A 11 5.18 -5.22 -16.69
N VAL A 12 4.22 -5.29 -15.75
CA VAL A 12 3.26 -6.42 -15.60
C VAL A 12 1.88 -5.96 -15.10
N ASP A 13 0.84 -6.15 -15.92
CA ASP A 13 -0.55 -5.75 -15.63
C ASP A 13 -1.30 -6.63 -14.59
N HIS A 14 -0.59 -7.33 -13.71
CA HIS A 14 -1.15 -8.36 -12.81
C HIS A 14 -0.93 -8.10 -11.30
N TRP A 15 -0.63 -6.86 -10.90
CA TRP A 15 -0.31 -6.53 -9.50
C TRP A 15 -1.36 -6.98 -8.48
N LYS A 16 -2.65 -6.98 -8.83
CA LYS A 16 -3.74 -7.45 -7.94
C LYS A 16 -3.63 -8.94 -7.60
N ALA A 17 -2.89 -9.70 -8.41
CA ALA A 17 -2.64 -11.13 -8.23
C ALA A 17 -1.39 -11.41 -7.39
N LEU A 18 -0.53 -10.41 -7.15
CA LEU A 18 0.70 -10.54 -6.39
C LEU A 18 0.44 -10.42 -4.89
N GLU A 19 1.25 -11.11 -4.10
CA GLU A 19 1.29 -10.96 -2.65
C GLU A 19 2.22 -9.81 -2.31
N VAL A 20 1.66 -8.82 -1.61
CA VAL A 20 2.34 -7.57 -1.30
C VAL A 20 2.14 -7.30 0.19
N PRO A 21 3.11 -6.76 0.93
CA PRO A 21 3.04 -6.47 2.37
C PRO A 21 2.07 -5.31 2.74
N LEU A 22 0.83 -5.37 2.26
CA LEU A 22 -0.16 -4.29 2.31
C LEU A 22 -0.53 -3.90 3.75
N PHE A 23 -0.60 -4.84 4.68
CA PHE A 23 -0.97 -4.53 6.07
C PHE A 23 0.06 -3.62 6.75
N GLU A 24 1.35 -3.91 6.54
CA GLU A 24 2.43 -3.06 7.06
C GLU A 24 2.43 -1.70 6.36
N THR A 25 2.10 -1.67 5.07
CA THR A 25 2.01 -0.40 4.34
C THR A 25 0.88 0.48 4.86
N PHE A 26 -0.28 -0.11 5.18
CA PHE A 26 -1.40 0.62 5.79
C PHE A 26 -1.04 1.14 7.19
N ARG A 27 -0.35 0.35 8.01
CA ARG A 27 0.13 0.83 9.31
C ARG A 27 1.11 1.98 9.19
N ARG A 28 2.05 1.88 8.24
CA ARG A 28 3.02 2.93 7.97
C ARG A 28 2.35 4.22 7.50
N GLU A 29 1.27 4.09 6.73
CA GLU A 29 0.44 5.19 6.29
C GLU A 29 -0.21 5.91 7.48
N ASP A 30 -0.82 5.16 8.39
CA ASP A 30 -1.42 5.65 9.62
C ASP A 30 -0.39 6.32 10.55
N GLU A 31 0.81 5.76 10.68
CA GLU A 31 1.92 6.38 11.41
C GLU A 31 2.30 7.75 10.83
N LEU A 32 2.46 7.83 9.51
CA LEU A 32 2.79 9.08 8.81
C LEU A 32 1.64 10.09 8.86
N ALA A 33 0.40 9.63 8.97
CA ALA A 33 -0.78 10.46 9.21
C ALA A 33 -0.89 10.96 10.66
N GLY A 34 -0.05 10.47 11.58
CA GLY A 34 -0.14 10.77 13.01
C GLY A 34 -1.31 10.07 13.70
N ARG A 35 -1.79 8.96 13.13
CA ARG A 35 -2.94 8.16 13.58
C ARG A 35 -2.61 6.66 13.69
N PRO A 36 -1.52 6.25 14.37
CA PRO A 36 -1.09 4.85 14.46
C PRO A 36 -2.08 3.93 15.20
N ASP A 37 -3.18 4.49 15.72
CA ASP A 37 -4.25 3.79 16.44
C ASP A 37 -5.36 3.24 15.53
N ILE A 38 -5.39 3.63 14.25
CA ILE A 38 -6.42 3.19 13.28
C ILE A 38 -6.20 1.72 12.92
N ILE A 39 -4.98 1.34 12.50
CA ILE A 39 -4.59 -0.04 12.23
C ILE A 39 -3.45 -0.43 13.18
N THR A 40 -3.73 -1.37 14.07
CA THR A 40 -2.73 -1.86 15.01
C THR A 40 -2.07 -3.16 14.53
N GLN A 41 -0.91 -3.49 15.09
CA GLN A 41 -0.28 -4.81 14.91
C GLN A 41 -1.26 -5.93 15.31
N GLN A 42 -1.98 -5.75 16.42
CA GLN A 42 -2.97 -6.72 16.88
C GLN A 42 -4.10 -6.95 15.86
N ASP A 43 -4.61 -5.89 15.24
CA ASP A 43 -5.64 -6.02 14.19
C ASP A 43 -5.12 -6.84 13.00
N THR A 44 -3.84 -6.64 12.64
CA THR A 44 -3.16 -7.37 11.57
C THR A 44 -2.96 -8.84 11.93
N ASP A 45 -2.37 -9.13 13.09
CA ASP A 45 -2.09 -10.49 13.56
C ASP A 45 -3.38 -11.31 13.66
N GLN A 46 -4.43 -10.73 14.26
CA GLN A 46 -5.73 -11.38 14.40
C GLN A 46 -6.42 -11.62 13.04
N PHE A 47 -6.12 -10.81 12.02
CA PHE A 47 -6.62 -11.05 10.67
C PHE A 47 -5.83 -12.16 9.97
N VAL A 48 -4.50 -12.12 10.04
CA VAL A 48 -3.60 -13.13 9.46
C VAL A 48 -3.90 -14.51 10.06
N ASP A 49 -4.01 -14.62 11.37
CA ASP A 49 -4.31 -15.88 12.06
C ASP A 49 -5.70 -16.42 11.67
N ASN A 50 -6.71 -15.54 11.60
CA ASN A 50 -8.05 -15.96 11.16
C ASN A 50 -8.07 -16.43 9.70
N GLU A 51 -7.30 -15.79 8.82
CA GLU A 51 -7.20 -16.20 7.42
C GLU A 51 -6.50 -17.56 7.26
N LEU A 52 -5.48 -17.82 8.09
CA LEU A 52 -4.82 -19.12 8.15
C LEU A 52 -5.75 -20.20 8.70
N VAL A 53 -6.42 -19.96 9.83
CA VAL A 53 -7.27 -20.95 10.50
C VAL A 53 -8.55 -21.23 9.72
N CYS A 54 -9.26 -20.19 9.28
CA CYS A 54 -10.57 -20.37 8.66
C CYS A 54 -10.49 -20.73 7.17
N TYR A 55 -9.38 -20.41 6.50
CA TYR A 55 -9.29 -20.56 5.05
C TYR A 55 -7.97 -21.14 4.53
N GLY A 56 -7.02 -21.50 5.39
CA GLY A 56 -5.73 -22.07 4.99
C GLY A 56 -4.84 -21.11 4.19
N ARG A 57 -5.04 -19.80 4.32
CA ARG A 57 -4.24 -18.78 3.63
C ARG A 57 -3.18 -18.21 4.55
N ASP A 58 -1.91 -18.47 4.27
CA ASP A 58 -0.80 -17.78 4.96
C ASP A 58 -0.59 -16.40 4.32
N LEU A 59 -0.75 -15.35 5.13
CA LEU A 59 -0.61 -13.95 4.71
C LEU A 59 0.58 -13.25 5.36
N ARG A 60 1.47 -13.99 6.03
CA ARG A 60 2.61 -13.42 6.79
C ARG A 60 3.61 -12.68 5.92
N GLN A 61 3.75 -13.08 4.66
CA GLN A 61 4.68 -12.45 3.71
C GLN A 61 4.00 -11.40 2.82
N GLY A 62 2.66 -11.32 2.84
CA GLY A 62 1.91 -10.42 2.01
C GLY A 62 0.50 -10.92 1.71
N ALA A 63 -0.30 -10.04 1.12
CA ALA A 63 -1.66 -10.33 0.71
C ALA A 63 -1.93 -9.82 -0.70
N ARG A 64 -2.78 -10.54 -1.42
CA ARG A 64 -3.32 -10.07 -2.70
C ARG A 64 -4.33 -8.96 -2.44
N TRP A 65 -4.42 -7.99 -3.36
CA TRP A 65 -5.34 -6.85 -3.23
C TRP A 65 -6.79 -7.27 -2.93
N LYS A 66 -7.27 -8.39 -3.49
CA LYS A 66 -8.62 -8.91 -3.23
C LYS A 66 -8.92 -9.21 -1.75
N ILE A 67 -7.89 -9.38 -0.91
CA ILE A 67 -8.01 -9.63 0.52
C ILE A 67 -8.16 -8.31 1.30
N VAL A 68 -7.62 -7.20 0.77
CA VAL A 68 -7.65 -5.88 1.43
C VAL A 68 -9.08 -5.41 1.77
N PRO A 69 -10.08 -5.47 0.86
CA PRO A 69 -11.44 -5.07 1.21
C PRO A 69 -12.05 -5.86 2.38
N ARG A 70 -11.62 -7.11 2.61
CA ARG A 70 -12.08 -7.92 3.75
C ARG A 70 -11.45 -7.45 5.06
N PHE A 71 -10.14 -7.18 5.03
CA PHE A 71 -9.43 -6.62 6.18
C PHE A 71 -10.01 -5.25 6.58
N LEU A 72 -10.15 -4.35 5.60
CA LEU A 72 -10.77 -3.04 5.81
C LEU A 72 -12.22 -3.18 6.27
N GLY A 73 -12.98 -4.15 5.73
CA GLY A 73 -14.36 -4.40 6.18
C GLY A 73 -14.42 -4.69 7.68
N ARG A 74 -13.52 -5.54 8.18
CA ARG A 74 -13.41 -5.86 9.61
C ARG A 74 -13.08 -4.63 10.46
N LEU A 75 -12.14 -3.80 10.04
CA LEU A 75 -11.77 -2.57 10.75
C LEU A 75 -12.95 -1.58 10.81
N ARG A 76 -13.68 -1.43 9.70
CA ARG A 76 -14.89 -0.60 9.64
C ARG A 76 -15.96 -1.13 10.59
N ASP A 77 -16.19 -2.44 10.59
CA ASP A 77 -17.19 -3.08 11.46
C ASP A 77 -16.77 -2.99 12.95
N ALA A 78 -15.48 -2.86 13.24
CA ALA A 78 -14.93 -2.52 14.56
C ALA A 78 -14.98 -1.02 14.90
N GLY A 79 -15.51 -0.17 14.01
CA GLY A 79 -15.69 1.26 14.24
C GLY A 79 -14.41 2.10 14.07
N ARG A 80 -13.39 1.59 13.38
CA ARG A 80 -12.18 2.38 13.07
C ARG A 80 -12.51 3.53 12.12
N ASP A 81 -11.93 4.70 12.37
CA ASP A 81 -12.20 5.95 11.65
C ASP A 81 -11.28 6.11 10.43
N PHE A 82 -11.67 5.54 9.29
CA PHE A 82 -10.94 5.67 8.02
C PHE A 82 -11.90 5.68 6.81
N ALA A 83 -11.42 6.18 5.67
CA ALA A 83 -12.24 6.33 4.46
C ALA A 83 -12.40 5.02 3.67
N TYR A 84 -13.09 4.02 4.23
CA TYR A 84 -13.28 2.67 3.66
C TYR A 84 -13.59 2.68 2.16
N ASN A 85 -14.63 3.41 1.74
CA ASN A 85 -15.06 3.40 0.34
C ASN A 85 -13.96 3.93 -0.59
N GLN A 86 -13.17 4.91 -0.17
CA GLN A 86 -12.11 5.45 -1.02
C GLN A 86 -11.00 4.42 -1.20
N ILE A 87 -10.56 3.76 -0.13
CA ILE A 87 -9.51 2.73 -0.21
C ILE A 87 -10.01 1.50 -0.98
N ALA A 88 -11.24 1.06 -0.72
CA ALA A 88 -11.80 -0.14 -1.32
C ALA A 88 -12.14 0.04 -2.82
N THR A 89 -12.50 1.24 -3.25
CA THR A 89 -12.99 1.50 -4.62
C THR A 89 -12.04 2.28 -5.52
N ILE A 90 -11.15 3.10 -4.95
CA ILE A 90 -10.26 3.97 -5.73
C ILE A 90 -8.89 3.29 -5.89
N ASN A 91 -8.72 2.58 -7.01
CA ASN A 91 -7.44 2.08 -7.47
C ASN A 91 -7.03 2.84 -8.74
N HIS A 92 -6.01 3.69 -8.67
CA HIS A 92 -5.43 4.35 -9.84
C HIS A 92 -4.28 3.51 -10.42
N ALA A 93 -4.56 2.25 -10.72
CA ALA A 93 -3.63 1.43 -11.47
C ALA A 93 -3.84 1.70 -12.97
N ILE A 94 -2.88 2.36 -13.62
CA ILE A 94 -2.85 2.47 -15.08
C ILE A 94 -2.01 1.30 -15.62
N PRO A 95 -2.60 0.36 -16.37
CA PRO A 95 -1.86 -0.70 -17.05
C PRO A 95 -0.71 -0.15 -17.92
N GLY A 96 0.42 -0.84 -17.96
CA GLY A 96 1.55 -0.50 -18.83
C GLY A 96 2.30 0.80 -18.50
N ARG A 97 2.10 1.43 -17.34
CA ARG A 97 2.81 2.63 -16.90
C ARG A 97 3.73 2.37 -15.70
N ARG A 98 4.82 3.14 -15.61
CA ARG A 98 5.80 3.02 -14.53
C ARG A 98 6.51 4.34 -14.20
N GLY A 99 6.98 4.45 -12.97
CA GLY A 99 7.91 5.45 -12.48
C GLY A 99 7.24 6.79 -12.22
N ALA A 100 8.06 7.84 -12.15
CA ALA A 100 7.57 9.20 -11.89
C ALA A 100 6.50 9.65 -12.90
N GLN A 101 6.50 9.10 -14.12
CA GLN A 101 5.50 9.38 -15.15
C GLN A 101 4.08 8.98 -14.71
N VAL A 102 3.92 7.92 -13.90
CA VAL A 102 2.62 7.53 -13.32
C VAL A 102 2.05 8.64 -12.45
N LEU A 103 2.91 9.40 -11.76
CA LEU A 103 2.51 10.54 -10.93
C LEU A 103 2.14 11.79 -11.74
N GLU A 104 2.61 11.89 -12.98
CA GLU A 104 2.26 12.99 -13.89
C GLU A 104 0.95 12.72 -14.64
N GLU A 105 0.63 11.45 -14.88
CA GLU A 105 -0.54 11.03 -15.67
C GLU A 105 -1.80 10.81 -14.82
N ILE A 106 -1.66 10.53 -13.52
CA ILE A 106 -2.80 10.32 -12.62
C ILE A 106 -3.08 11.61 -11.85
N PRO A 107 -4.34 12.08 -11.79
CA PRO A 107 -4.72 13.15 -10.88
C PRO A 107 -4.67 12.63 -9.44
N ILE A 108 -3.51 12.76 -8.78
CA ILE A 108 -3.33 12.46 -7.37
C ILE A 108 -3.24 13.78 -6.62
N ASP A 109 -4.18 14.02 -5.72
CA ASP A 109 -4.10 15.22 -4.88
C ASP A 109 -3.05 15.05 -3.77
N ASP A 110 -2.65 16.18 -3.19
CA ASP A 110 -1.91 16.24 -1.93
C ASP A 110 -2.51 15.31 -0.86
N GLY A 111 -1.62 14.68 -0.10
CA GLY A 111 -1.96 13.74 0.95
C GLY A 111 -1.03 12.54 1.02
N ILE A 112 -1.46 11.53 1.76
CA ILE A 112 -0.77 10.26 1.93
C ILE A 112 -1.46 9.24 1.02
N ASN A 113 -0.66 8.42 0.34
CA ASN A 113 -1.11 7.45 -0.64
C ASN A 113 -0.33 6.15 -0.46
N ILE A 114 -0.92 5.04 -0.85
CA ILE A 114 -0.23 3.75 -0.91
C ILE A 114 0.14 3.48 -2.35
N VAL A 115 1.41 3.19 -2.59
CA VAL A 115 1.92 2.90 -3.92
C VAL A 115 2.46 1.49 -3.91
N GLY A 116 2.17 0.76 -4.97
CA GLY A 116 2.75 -0.55 -5.16
C GLY A 116 3.64 -0.59 -6.39
N ALA A 117 4.59 -1.49 -6.30
CA ALA A 117 5.57 -1.79 -7.31
C ALA A 117 5.70 -3.31 -7.42
N TYR A 118 6.24 -3.82 -8.52
CA TYR A 118 6.58 -5.24 -8.63
C TYR A 118 7.80 -5.36 -9.53
N ASN A 119 8.63 -6.37 -9.28
CA ASN A 119 9.83 -6.62 -10.06
C ASN A 119 9.60 -7.74 -11.10
N HIS A 120 10.62 -8.01 -11.93
CA HIS A 120 10.59 -9.04 -12.98
C HIS A 120 10.31 -10.47 -12.47
N HIS A 121 10.64 -10.74 -11.20
CA HIS A 121 10.36 -12.01 -10.53
C HIS A 121 8.92 -12.11 -9.99
N HIS A 122 8.03 -11.18 -10.34
CA HIS A 122 6.67 -11.10 -9.82
C HIS A 122 6.62 -10.91 -8.29
N ILE A 123 7.69 -10.36 -7.70
CA ILE A 123 7.70 -9.96 -6.29
C ILE A 123 7.08 -8.58 -6.22
N GLY A 124 5.96 -8.46 -5.53
CA GLY A 124 5.28 -7.19 -5.31
C GLY A 124 5.77 -6.52 -4.03
N HIS A 125 5.95 -5.21 -4.11
CA HIS A 125 6.30 -4.37 -2.98
C HIS A 125 5.31 -3.22 -2.81
N ALA A 126 5.12 -2.74 -1.59
CA ALA A 126 4.27 -1.58 -1.32
C ALA A 126 4.99 -0.59 -0.40
N ALA A 127 4.74 0.68 -0.65
CA ALA A 127 5.34 1.80 0.04
C ALA A 127 4.30 2.92 0.22
N VAL A 128 4.61 3.87 1.10
CA VAL A 128 3.77 5.04 1.33
C VAL A 128 4.32 6.23 0.56
N LEU A 129 3.48 6.88 -0.25
CA LEU A 129 3.78 8.11 -0.96
C LEU A 129 3.12 9.30 -0.25
N THR A 130 3.88 10.32 0.11
CA THR A 130 3.33 11.63 0.49
C THR A 130 3.50 12.63 -0.65
N ILE A 131 2.43 13.37 -0.94
CA ILE A 131 2.39 14.43 -1.95
C ILE A 131 2.03 15.75 -1.26
N GLN A 132 2.85 16.77 -1.49
CA GLN A 132 2.61 18.14 -1.07
C GLN A 132 3.06 19.10 -2.18
N GLY A 133 2.12 19.56 -3.00
CA GLY A 133 2.41 20.27 -4.24
C GLY A 133 3.30 19.43 -5.14
N THR A 134 4.47 19.94 -5.51
CA THR A 134 5.44 19.23 -6.37
C THR A 134 6.36 18.26 -5.60
N LYS A 135 6.24 18.21 -4.28
CA LYS A 135 7.10 17.40 -3.43
C LYS A 135 6.50 16.03 -3.23
N HIS A 136 7.16 15.02 -3.81
CA HIS A 136 6.80 13.60 -3.68
C HIS A 136 7.86 12.87 -2.87
N LEU A 137 7.48 12.29 -1.74
CA LEU A 137 8.35 11.49 -0.88
C LEU A 137 7.80 10.08 -0.74
N ILE A 138 8.65 9.07 -0.88
CA ILE A 138 8.26 7.66 -0.76
C ILE A 138 8.94 7.08 0.48
N TYR A 139 8.16 6.42 1.31
CA TYR A 139 8.58 5.77 2.54
C TYR A 139 8.37 4.28 2.38
N ASP A 140 9.45 3.52 2.52
CA ASP A 140 9.37 2.08 2.62
C ASP A 140 8.80 1.65 3.99
N LEU A 141 8.48 0.37 4.09
CA LEU A 141 7.93 -0.28 5.29
C LEU A 141 8.93 -0.27 6.46
N LYS A 142 10.23 -0.28 6.18
CA LYS A 142 11.25 -0.14 7.22
C LYS A 142 11.28 1.31 7.72
N GLU A 143 11.41 1.49 9.05
CA GLU A 143 11.60 2.81 9.65
C GLU A 143 12.75 3.56 8.96
N GLY A 144 12.52 4.82 8.59
CA GLY A 144 13.58 5.61 7.97
C GLY A 144 13.15 6.85 7.21
N LYS A 145 14.17 7.49 6.64
CA LYS A 145 14.04 8.66 5.76
C LYS A 145 13.40 8.24 4.43
N PRO A 146 12.73 9.17 3.73
CA PRO A 146 12.17 8.89 2.42
C PRO A 146 13.25 8.45 1.42
N ILE A 147 12.91 7.48 0.58
CA ILE A 147 13.79 6.90 -0.42
C ILE A 147 13.70 7.73 -1.70
N LEU A 148 14.76 8.50 -2.00
CA LEU A 148 14.81 9.37 -3.16
C LEU A 148 14.78 8.59 -4.50
N SER A 149 15.37 7.40 -4.55
CA SER A 149 15.41 6.53 -5.74
C SER A 149 14.08 5.84 -6.06
N ALA A 150 13.17 5.74 -5.08
CA ALA A 150 11.94 4.96 -5.18
C ALA A 150 10.92 5.53 -6.17
N LYS A 151 11.08 6.78 -6.62
CA LYS A 151 10.25 7.34 -7.70
C LYS A 151 10.31 6.52 -9.00
N ARG A 152 11.38 5.74 -9.20
CA ARG A 152 11.55 4.85 -10.36
C ARG A 152 10.84 3.50 -10.19
N TRP A 153 10.32 3.20 -9.01
CA TRP A 153 9.74 1.89 -8.68
C TRP A 153 8.22 1.83 -8.95
N MET A 154 7.54 2.96 -9.05
CA MET A 154 6.07 3.02 -8.92
C MET A 154 5.36 2.40 -10.14
N HIS A 155 4.41 1.48 -9.90
CA HIS A 155 3.57 0.90 -10.97
C HIS A 155 2.09 1.26 -10.81
N PHE A 156 1.61 1.48 -9.58
CA PHE A 156 0.24 1.93 -9.34
C PHE A 156 0.14 2.76 -8.05
N CYS A 157 -0.88 3.61 -7.99
CA CYS A 157 -1.21 4.39 -6.80
C CYS A 157 -2.63 4.06 -6.34
N VAL A 158 -2.77 3.76 -5.06
CA VAL A 158 -4.05 3.66 -4.37
C VAL A 158 -4.13 4.83 -3.40
N ARG A 159 -5.23 5.58 -3.51
CA ARG A 159 -5.43 6.71 -2.62
C ARG A 159 -5.87 6.20 -1.24
N SER A 160 -5.02 6.34 -0.25
CA SER A 160 -5.36 6.11 1.16
C SER A 160 -5.67 7.45 1.81
N ARG A 161 -6.95 7.85 1.82
CA ARG A 161 -7.33 8.96 2.71
C ARG A 161 -7.46 8.41 4.13
N SER A 162 -6.34 8.27 4.83
CA SER A 162 -6.35 8.57 6.26
C SER A 162 -6.79 10.03 6.38
N LEU A 163 -7.90 10.27 7.08
CA LEU A 163 -8.48 11.60 7.23
C LEU A 163 -7.54 12.46 8.05
N SER A 164 -6.56 13.11 7.40
CA SER A 164 -5.97 14.32 7.94
C SER A 164 -7.10 15.34 8.02
N ARG A 165 -7.52 15.66 9.24
CA ARG A 165 -8.51 16.72 9.48
C ARG A 165 -8.02 18.01 8.83
N ARG A 166 -8.97 18.70 8.20
CA ARG A 166 -8.90 20.14 7.93
C ARG A 166 -8.42 20.92 9.15
#